data_AF-A0A2J7PBE4-F1
#
_entry.id   AF-A0A2J7PBE4-F1
#
_cell.length_a   1.000
_cell.length_b   1.000
_cell.length_c   1.000
_cell.angle_alpha   90.00
_cell.angle_beta   90.00
_cell.angle_gamma   90.00
#
_symmetry.space_group_name_H-M   'P 1'
#
loop_
_entity.id
_entity.type
_entity.pdbx_description
1 polymer ?
#
loop_
_entity_poly.entity_id
_entity_poly.type
_entity_poly.pdbx_seq_one_letter_code
_entity_poly.pdbx_strand_id
1 'polypeptide(L)'
;MPSAWIHSLSKQESERLAIELGVSVDGTLDDLRKRLKEKWSSLEPHLPSQLTAKSELAMGAAASGGDGTMNAGIPVQVSYVQAKMRGRVVGDLVRNIPMLSGTDPESVLHFLIRAQEVYDLNLVGDLDFLALLVGRTSGRVTQILGLHLGTSSRWRVVSFEISSTFLPPRIREEFLSKYVLWRFQSPTEELTEFIMSVVATARFLSYNGLLGVITY
;
A
#
# COMPACT_ATOMS: atom_id res chain seq x y z
N MET A 1 -15.85 -26.32 -5.64
CA MET A 1 -14.52 -26.97 -5.62
C MET A 1 -13.46 -25.95 -6.03
N PRO A 2 -12.63 -25.43 -5.11
CA PRO A 2 -11.74 -24.29 -5.39
C PRO A 2 -10.44 -24.63 -6.15
N SER A 3 -10.24 -25.88 -6.58
CA SER A 3 -8.99 -26.35 -7.20
C SER A 3 -9.14 -26.91 -8.62
N ALA A 4 -10.34 -26.88 -9.22
CA ALA A 4 -10.58 -27.49 -10.54
C ALA A 4 -9.82 -26.77 -11.67
N TRP A 5 -9.55 -25.48 -11.49
CA TRP A 5 -8.81 -24.63 -12.45
C TRP A 5 -7.33 -25.02 -12.60
N ILE A 6 -6.73 -25.73 -11.63
CA ILE A 6 -5.34 -26.20 -11.73
C ILE A 6 -5.21 -27.25 -12.84
N HIS A 7 -6.27 -28.00 -13.13
CA HIS A 7 -6.29 -28.98 -14.22
C HIS A 7 -6.45 -28.33 -15.61
N SER A 8 -6.88 -27.07 -15.69
CA SER A 8 -6.97 -26.33 -16.95
C SER A 8 -5.69 -25.58 -17.34
N LEU A 9 -4.68 -25.54 -16.46
CA LEU A 9 -3.41 -24.84 -16.73
C LEU A 9 -2.56 -25.60 -17.75
N SER A 10 -2.01 -24.89 -18.73
CA SER A 10 -0.97 -25.41 -19.61
C SER A 10 0.33 -25.70 -18.84
N LYS A 11 1.27 -26.39 -19.48
CA LYS A 11 2.56 -26.73 -18.87
C LYS A 11 3.32 -25.47 -18.43
N GLN A 12 3.48 -24.52 -19.34
CA GLN A 12 4.19 -23.27 -19.09
C GLN A 12 3.56 -22.44 -17.96
N GLU A 13 2.23 -22.42 -17.86
CA GLU A 13 1.51 -21.74 -16.77
C GLU A 13 1.70 -22.43 -15.43
N SER A 14 1.69 -23.77 -15.43
CA SER A 14 1.94 -24.57 -14.23
C SER A 14 3.37 -24.38 -13.72
N GLU A 15 4.35 -24.31 -14.63
CA GLU A 15 5.76 -24.13 -14.28
C GLU A 15 6.01 -22.73 -13.68
N ARG A 16 5.39 -21.70 -14.24
CA ARG A 16 5.47 -20.33 -13.73
C ARG A 16 4.81 -20.17 -12.37
N LEU A 17 3.62 -20.74 -12.18
CA LEU A 17 2.93 -20.74 -10.89
C LEU A 17 3.74 -21.51 -9.84
N ALA A 18 4.43 -22.58 -10.25
CA ALA A 18 5.30 -23.33 -9.35
C ALA A 18 6.48 -22.48 -8.88
N ILE A 19 7.13 -21.73 -9.76
CA ILE A 19 8.21 -20.79 -9.39
C ILE A 19 7.69 -19.73 -8.40
N GLU A 20 6.54 -19.11 -8.68
CA GLU A 20 5.95 -18.08 -7.81
C GLU A 20 5.56 -18.61 -6.43
N LEU A 21 5.13 -19.87 -6.34
CA LEU A 21 4.76 -20.53 -5.09
C LEU A 21 5.94 -21.27 -4.42
N GLY A 22 7.16 -21.17 -4.97
CA GLY A 22 8.36 -21.83 -4.44
C GLY A 22 8.29 -23.37 -4.52
N VAL A 23 7.70 -23.90 -5.58
CA VAL A 23 7.46 -25.32 -5.85
C VAL A 23 8.35 -25.77 -7.00
N SER A 24 8.96 -26.95 -6.88
CA SER A 24 9.82 -27.51 -7.95
C SER A 24 9.03 -27.75 -9.24
N VAL A 25 9.68 -27.41 -10.35
CA VAL A 25 9.17 -27.46 -11.73
C VAL A 25 9.44 -28.83 -12.39
N ASP A 26 10.27 -29.67 -11.76
CA ASP A 26 10.78 -30.91 -12.34
C ASP A 26 9.70 -32.00 -12.44
N GLY A 27 9.59 -32.70 -13.57
CA GLY A 27 8.70 -33.85 -13.74
C GLY A 27 7.62 -33.67 -14.82
N THR A 28 6.58 -34.49 -14.78
CA THR A 28 5.49 -34.41 -15.76
C THR A 28 4.47 -33.31 -15.39
N LEU A 29 3.66 -32.90 -16.36
CA LEU A 29 2.57 -31.92 -16.16
C LEU A 29 1.63 -32.33 -15.01
N ASP A 30 1.34 -33.61 -14.90
CA ASP A 30 0.44 -34.11 -13.86
C ASP A 30 1.09 -34.10 -12.47
N ASP A 31 2.40 -34.37 -12.38
CA ASP A 31 3.16 -34.25 -11.13
C ASP A 31 3.26 -32.80 -10.66
N LEU A 32 3.36 -31.87 -11.61
CA LEU A 32 3.40 -30.43 -11.36
C LEU A 32 2.04 -29.92 -10.89
N ARG A 33 0.96 -30.30 -11.58
CA ARG A 33 -0.42 -29.98 -11.18
C ARG A 33 -0.77 -30.54 -9.81
N LYS A 34 -0.31 -31.75 -9.49
CA LYS A 34 -0.48 -32.36 -8.16
C LYS A 34 0.20 -31.54 -7.07
N ARG A 35 1.48 -31.15 -7.27
CA ARG A 35 2.23 -30.32 -6.31
C ARG A 35 1.64 -28.93 -6.13
N LEU A 36 1.19 -28.31 -7.22
CA LEU A 36 0.47 -27.03 -7.17
C LEU A 36 -0.83 -27.15 -6.37
N LYS A 37 -1.58 -28.24 -6.57
CA LYS A 37 -2.81 -28.50 -5.82
C LYS A 37 -2.53 -28.71 -4.33
N GLU A 38 -1.51 -29.47 -3.96
CA GLU A 38 -1.12 -29.68 -2.55
C GLU A 38 -0.68 -28.36 -1.87
N LYS A 39 0.12 -27.55 -2.56
CA LYS A 39 0.54 -26.22 -2.06
C LYS A 39 -0.63 -25.25 -1.98
N TRP A 40 -1.53 -25.26 -2.95
CA TRP A 40 -2.74 -24.46 -2.94
C TRP A 40 -3.67 -24.86 -1.79
N SER A 41 -3.92 -26.15 -1.58
CA SER A 41 -4.71 -26.65 -0.45
C SER A 41 -4.09 -26.34 0.91
N SER A 42 -2.77 -26.16 0.99
CA SER A 42 -2.08 -25.70 2.21
C SER A 42 -2.25 -24.19 2.45
N LEU A 43 -2.35 -23.40 1.37
CA LEU A 43 -2.54 -21.94 1.43
C LEU A 43 -4.02 -21.54 1.61
N GLU A 44 -4.94 -22.35 1.08
CA GLU A 44 -6.38 -22.11 1.07
C GLU A 44 -6.99 -21.76 2.44
N PRO A 45 -6.64 -22.44 3.56
CA PRO A 45 -7.14 -22.10 4.90
C PRO A 45 -6.70 -20.72 5.40
N HIS A 46 -5.62 -20.18 4.83
CA HIS A 46 -5.02 -18.91 5.22
C HIS A 46 -5.47 -17.75 4.31
N LEU A 47 -6.24 -18.04 3.25
CA LEU A 47 -6.82 -17.08 2.31
C LEU A 47 -8.22 -16.62 2.78
N PRO A 48 -8.67 -15.40 2.45
CA PRO A 48 -9.98 -14.95 2.89
C PRO A 48 -11.05 -15.59 1.99
N SER A 49 -12.13 -16.07 2.61
CA SER A 49 -13.31 -16.61 1.94
C SER A 49 -13.91 -15.61 0.94
N GLN A 50 -14.40 -16.11 -0.19
CA GLN A 50 -14.86 -15.38 -1.40
C GLN A 50 -16.10 -14.46 -1.24
N LEU A 51 -16.30 -13.81 -0.11
CA LEU A 51 -17.35 -12.80 0.08
C LEU A 51 -16.63 -11.47 0.33
N THR A 52 -16.17 -10.75 -0.68
CA THR A 52 -16.99 -9.78 -1.42
C THR A 52 -16.11 -9.22 -2.55
N ALA A 53 -16.23 -9.76 -3.77
CA ALA A 53 -15.60 -9.20 -4.96
C ALA A 53 -16.68 -9.02 -6.03
N LYS A 54 -17.54 -8.02 -5.80
CA LYS A 54 -18.52 -7.57 -6.79
C LYS A 54 -18.39 -6.05 -6.89
N SER A 55 -17.26 -5.56 -7.40
CA SER A 55 -17.09 -4.12 -7.68
C SER A 55 -15.96 -3.76 -8.66
N GLU A 56 -15.57 -4.61 -9.61
CA GLU A 56 -14.50 -4.24 -10.59
C GLU A 56 -14.79 -4.64 -12.04
N LEU A 57 -16.05 -4.86 -12.44
CA LEU A 57 -16.40 -5.27 -13.81
C LEU A 57 -17.33 -4.30 -14.54
N ALA A 58 -17.29 -3.01 -14.19
CA ALA A 58 -18.15 -2.00 -14.80
C ALA A 58 -17.43 -0.65 -15.03
N MET A 59 -16.25 -0.65 -15.64
CA MET A 59 -15.78 0.49 -16.44
C MET A 59 -14.69 0.00 -17.40
N GLY A 60 -15.07 -0.22 -18.65
CA GLY A 60 -14.14 -0.68 -19.69
C GLY A 60 -14.77 -0.99 -21.04
N ALA A 61 -16.11 -1.00 -21.13
CA ALA A 61 -16.82 -1.26 -22.38
C ALA A 61 -17.57 -0.01 -22.86
N ALA A 62 -16.84 1.03 -23.27
CA ALA A 62 -17.37 2.06 -24.20
C ALA A 62 -16.25 3.06 -24.62
N ALA A 63 -15.32 2.63 -25.47
CA ALA A 63 -14.68 3.54 -26.43
C ALA A 63 -13.84 2.77 -27.47
N SER A 64 -14.17 3.00 -28.73
CA SER A 64 -13.35 2.86 -29.94
C SER A 64 -13.15 1.46 -30.52
N GLY A 65 -13.83 1.21 -31.66
CA GLY A 65 -13.53 0.13 -32.58
C GLY A 65 -12.38 0.43 -33.55
N GLY A 66 -11.98 -0.59 -34.31
CA GLY A 66 -11.15 -0.46 -35.51
C GLY A 66 -9.83 -1.25 -35.51
N ASP A 67 -9.90 -2.52 -35.94
CA ASP A 67 -8.89 -3.39 -36.56
C ASP A 67 -7.47 -3.59 -35.99
N GLY A 68 -7.23 -4.84 -35.56
CA GLY A 68 -6.34 -5.74 -36.31
C GLY A 68 -4.84 -5.75 -35.95
N THR A 69 -4.45 -6.41 -34.84
CA THR A 69 -3.30 -7.33 -34.80
C THR A 69 -3.43 -8.24 -33.57
N MET A 70 -3.41 -9.56 -33.77
CA MET A 70 -3.46 -10.57 -32.72
C MET A 70 -2.17 -10.56 -31.90
N ASN A 71 -2.22 -10.02 -30.67
CA ASN A 71 -1.29 -10.38 -29.60
C ASN A 71 -2.08 -11.14 -28.54
N ALA A 72 -1.95 -12.47 -28.57
CA ALA A 72 -2.59 -13.41 -27.68
C ALA A 72 -2.25 -13.10 -26.21
N GLY A 73 -3.30 -13.03 -25.39
CA GLY A 73 -3.29 -12.46 -24.06
C GLY A 73 -2.42 -13.19 -23.04
N ILE A 74 -1.52 -12.44 -22.44
CA ILE A 74 -1.06 -12.59 -21.05
C ILE A 74 -1.77 -11.43 -20.28
N PRO A 75 -2.19 -11.46 -19.00
CA PRO A 75 -2.48 -12.51 -17.99
C PRO A 75 -3.67 -12.13 -17.03
N VAL A 76 -4.89 -12.66 -17.15
CA VAL A 76 -5.99 -12.24 -16.23
C VAL A 76 -5.85 -12.87 -14.83
N GLN A 77 -5.34 -14.09 -14.71
CA GLN A 77 -5.34 -14.84 -13.44
C GLN A 77 -4.08 -14.64 -12.58
N VAL A 78 -2.89 -14.50 -13.17
CA VAL A 78 -1.66 -14.13 -12.44
C VAL A 78 -1.80 -12.72 -11.86
N SER A 79 -2.41 -11.81 -12.63
CA SER A 79 -2.80 -10.48 -12.18
C SER A 79 -3.74 -10.53 -10.97
N TYR A 80 -4.71 -11.46 -10.95
CA TYR A 80 -5.65 -11.61 -9.83
C TYR A 80 -4.97 -12.05 -8.52
N VAL A 81 -4.08 -13.06 -8.57
CA VAL A 81 -3.37 -13.52 -7.35
C VAL A 81 -2.45 -12.42 -6.82
N GLN A 82 -1.71 -11.74 -7.70
CA GLN A 82 -0.84 -10.63 -7.34
C GLN A 82 -1.63 -9.45 -6.76
N ALA A 83 -2.76 -9.07 -7.39
CA ALA A 83 -3.65 -8.03 -6.90
C ALA A 83 -4.24 -8.38 -5.53
N LYS A 84 -4.58 -9.66 -5.30
CA LYS A 84 -5.13 -10.14 -4.03
C LYS A 84 -4.08 -10.15 -2.91
N MET A 85 -2.85 -10.56 -3.19
CA MET A 85 -1.74 -10.48 -2.23
C MET A 85 -1.41 -9.02 -1.90
N ARG A 86 -1.31 -8.17 -2.92
CA ARG A 86 -1.12 -6.72 -2.78
C ARG A 86 -2.19 -6.10 -1.88
N GLY A 87 -3.46 -6.42 -2.10
CA GLY A 87 -4.56 -5.95 -1.27
C GLY A 87 -4.45 -6.36 0.20
N ARG A 88 -3.97 -7.58 0.50
CA ARG A 88 -3.71 -8.03 1.87
C ARG A 88 -2.56 -7.28 2.52
N VAL A 89 -1.43 -7.17 1.83
CA VAL A 89 -0.25 -6.45 2.32
C VAL A 89 -0.61 -5.00 2.64
N VAL A 90 -1.34 -4.33 1.74
CA VAL A 90 -1.82 -2.97 1.95
C VAL A 90 -2.76 -2.89 3.15
N GLY A 91 -3.72 -3.81 3.26
CA GLY A 91 -4.65 -3.86 4.39
C GLY A 91 -3.94 -4.03 5.74
N ASP A 92 -2.95 -4.92 5.82
CA ASP A 92 -2.18 -5.16 7.04
C ASP A 92 -1.27 -3.97 7.38
N LEU A 93 -0.64 -3.34 6.38
CA LEU A 93 0.14 -2.12 6.57
C LEU A 93 -0.72 -0.94 7.05
N VAL A 94 -1.89 -0.73 6.45
CA VAL A 94 -2.82 0.34 6.84
C VAL A 94 -3.37 0.12 8.25
N ARG A 95 -3.58 -1.13 8.67
CA ARG A 95 -3.98 -1.46 10.05
C ARG A 95 -2.93 -1.02 11.08
N ASN A 96 -1.65 -1.05 10.72
CA ASN A 96 -0.55 -0.60 11.57
C ASN A 96 -0.42 0.93 11.67
N ILE A 97 -1.08 1.70 10.79
CA ILE A 97 -1.17 3.15 10.93
C ILE A 97 -2.03 3.45 12.16
N PRO A 98 -1.60 4.29 13.12
CA PRO A 98 -2.36 4.57 14.34
C PRO A 98 -3.72 5.21 14.02
N MET A 99 -4.74 4.94 14.84
CA MET A 99 -6.03 5.64 14.72
C MET A 99 -5.86 7.10 15.14
N LEU A 100 -6.25 8.01 14.27
CA LEU A 100 -6.22 9.44 14.56
C LEU A 100 -7.63 9.95 14.82
N SER A 101 -8.01 9.95 16.10
CA SER A 101 -9.34 10.41 16.52
C SER A 101 -9.38 11.81 17.12
N GLY A 102 -8.22 12.36 17.46
CA GLY A 102 -8.08 13.68 18.08
C GLY A 102 -7.31 14.67 17.21
N THR A 103 -7.11 15.85 17.78
CA THR A 103 -6.33 16.95 17.19
C THR A 103 -5.00 17.15 17.92
N ASP A 104 -4.57 16.15 18.71
CA ASP A 104 -3.28 16.18 19.38
C ASP A 104 -2.15 16.21 18.33
N PRO A 105 -1.28 17.24 18.34
CA PRO A 105 -0.28 17.40 17.30
C PRO A 105 0.72 16.25 17.21
N GLU A 106 1.07 15.64 18.34
CA GLU A 106 2.02 14.51 18.39
C GLU A 106 1.41 13.28 17.71
N SER A 107 0.16 12.97 18.03
CA SER A 107 -0.63 11.93 17.38
C SER A 107 -0.77 12.17 15.86
N VAL A 108 -1.00 13.42 15.44
CA VAL A 108 -1.05 13.79 14.02
C VAL A 108 0.29 13.55 13.33
N LEU A 109 1.41 13.94 13.96
CA LEU A 109 2.75 13.71 13.42
C LEU A 109 3.03 12.22 13.24
N HIS A 110 2.77 11.40 14.27
CA HIS A 110 2.96 9.95 14.19
C HIS A 110 2.09 9.29 13.11
N PHE A 111 0.83 9.74 12.98
CA PHE A 111 -0.04 9.30 11.91
C PHE A 111 0.53 9.63 10.53
N LEU A 112 0.97 10.88 10.31
CA LEU A 112 1.54 11.32 9.04
C LEU A 112 2.82 10.54 8.68
N ILE A 113 3.70 10.32 9.64
CA ILE A 113 4.92 9.51 9.46
C ILE A 113 4.56 8.09 9.01
N ARG A 114 3.69 7.39 9.77
CA ARG A 114 3.29 6.02 9.43
C ARG A 114 2.54 5.93 8.11
N ALA A 115 1.67 6.89 7.81
CA ALA A 115 1.00 6.94 6.52
C ALA A 115 2.00 7.14 5.37
N GLN A 116 3.02 7.98 5.54
CA GLN A 116 4.05 8.18 4.53
C GLN A 116 4.88 6.94 4.26
N GLU A 117 5.26 6.21 5.31
CA GLU A 117 6.00 4.95 5.18
C GLU A 117 5.20 3.95 4.33
N VAL A 118 3.89 3.83 4.55
CA VAL A 118 3.03 2.95 3.74
C VAL A 118 2.86 3.47 2.31
N TYR A 119 2.73 4.79 2.15
CA TYR A 119 2.59 5.43 0.83
C TYR A 119 3.85 5.27 -0.03
N ASP A 120 5.04 5.41 0.56
CA ASP A 120 6.32 5.33 -0.16
C ASP A 120 6.59 3.93 -0.73
N LEU A 121 5.92 2.88 -0.23
CA LEU A 121 5.93 1.55 -0.82
C LEU A 121 5.20 1.49 -2.17
N ASN A 122 4.45 2.54 -2.53
CA ASN A 122 3.73 2.70 -3.79
C ASN A 122 2.82 1.51 -4.14
N LEU A 123 2.18 0.94 -3.12
CA LEU A 123 1.38 -0.27 -3.24
C LEU A 123 -0.05 0.00 -3.66
N VAL A 124 -0.54 1.22 -3.77
CA VAL A 124 -1.90 1.58 -4.22
C VAL A 124 -1.88 2.96 -4.89
N GLY A 125 -2.91 3.29 -5.68
CA GLY A 125 -3.04 4.63 -6.23
C GLY A 125 -3.38 5.67 -5.14
N ASP A 126 -3.19 6.95 -5.44
CA ASP A 126 -3.47 8.05 -4.51
C ASP A 126 -4.90 8.01 -3.95
N LEU A 127 -5.90 7.82 -4.81
CA LEU A 127 -7.31 7.77 -4.42
C LEU A 127 -7.61 6.60 -3.47
N ASP A 128 -7.14 5.39 -3.82
CA ASP A 128 -7.34 4.20 -3.00
C ASP A 128 -6.65 4.35 -1.65
N PHE A 129 -5.44 4.93 -1.65
CA PHE A 129 -4.70 5.21 -0.42
C PHE A 129 -5.46 6.18 0.49
N LEU A 130 -5.97 7.29 -0.06
CA LEU A 130 -6.78 8.25 0.69
C LEU A 130 -8.05 7.61 1.26
N ALA A 131 -8.72 6.74 0.49
CA ALA A 131 -9.91 6.03 0.94
C ALA A 131 -9.60 5.07 2.11
N LEU A 132 -8.45 4.41 2.08
CA LEU A 132 -7.99 3.55 3.17
C LEU A 132 -7.72 4.35 4.46
N LEU A 133 -7.18 5.56 4.35
CA LEU A 133 -6.91 6.44 5.49
C LEU A 133 -8.18 7.02 6.13
N VAL A 134 -9.28 7.15 5.39
CA VAL A 134 -10.58 7.55 5.97
C VAL A 134 -10.99 6.60 7.08
N GLY A 135 -10.78 5.29 6.91
CA GLY A 135 -11.07 4.28 7.95
C GLY A 135 -10.13 4.31 9.17
N ARG A 136 -9.04 5.08 9.11
CA ARG A 136 -8.07 5.25 10.22
C ARG A 136 -8.19 6.60 10.93
N THR A 137 -9.10 7.46 10.48
CA THR A 137 -9.22 8.84 10.97
C THR A 137 -10.64 9.13 11.44
N SER A 138 -10.81 10.10 12.34
CA SER A 138 -12.12 10.70 12.62
C SER A 138 -12.03 12.22 12.72
N GLY A 139 -13.19 12.88 12.70
CA GLY A 139 -13.29 14.33 12.90
C GLY A 139 -12.72 15.14 11.74
N ARG A 140 -11.91 16.16 12.06
CA ARG A 140 -11.46 17.16 11.08
C ARG A 140 -10.52 16.58 10.02
N VAL A 141 -9.68 15.61 10.37
CA VAL A 141 -8.79 14.94 9.41
C VAL A 141 -9.58 14.16 8.37
N THR A 142 -10.63 13.45 8.80
CA THR A 142 -11.53 12.72 7.90
C THR A 142 -12.28 13.66 6.96
N GLN A 143 -12.65 14.86 7.42
CA GLN A 143 -13.26 15.87 6.56
C GLN A 143 -12.30 16.32 5.45
N ILE A 144 -11.04 16.61 5.80
CA ILE A 144 -9.99 16.96 4.82
C ILE A 144 -9.80 15.83 3.81
N LEU A 145 -9.66 14.59 4.28
CA LEU A 145 -9.55 13.41 3.41
C LEU A 145 -10.75 13.26 2.48
N GLY A 146 -11.97 13.41 3.00
CA GLY A 146 -13.21 13.32 2.23
C GLY A 146 -13.34 14.37 1.13
N LEU A 147 -12.92 15.61 1.40
CA LEU A 147 -12.88 16.69 0.39
C LEU A 147 -11.91 16.35 -0.75
N HIS A 148 -10.76 15.77 -0.43
CA HIS A 148 -9.75 15.42 -1.42
C HIS A 148 -10.08 14.16 -2.24
N LEU A 149 -10.89 13.24 -1.69
CA LEU A 149 -11.45 12.14 -2.45
C LEU A 149 -12.38 12.63 -3.58
N GLY A 150 -13.13 13.70 -3.35
CA GLY A 150 -13.98 14.32 -4.38
C GLY A 150 -13.21 15.04 -5.49
N THR A 151 -11.95 15.40 -5.26
CA THR A 151 -11.13 16.21 -6.19
C THR A 151 -9.95 15.45 -6.81
N SER A 152 -9.80 14.15 -6.52
CA SER A 152 -8.66 13.33 -7.00
C SER A 152 -7.29 13.92 -6.66
N SER A 153 -7.16 14.47 -5.45
CA SER A 153 -5.90 15.06 -4.99
C SER A 153 -4.87 13.98 -4.65
N ARG A 154 -3.59 14.30 -4.82
CA ARG A 154 -2.48 13.40 -4.43
C ARG A 154 -2.28 13.40 -2.92
N TRP A 155 -1.80 12.29 -2.35
CA TRP A 155 -1.47 12.20 -0.91
C TRP A 155 -0.58 13.35 -0.45
N ARG A 156 0.40 13.76 -1.27
CA ARG A 156 1.29 14.89 -0.96
C ARG A 156 0.54 16.18 -0.63
N VAL A 157 -0.52 16.50 -1.38
CA VAL A 157 -1.34 17.71 -1.15
C VAL A 157 -2.10 17.59 0.17
N VAL A 158 -2.74 16.43 0.39
CA VAL A 158 -3.53 16.17 1.59
C VAL A 158 -2.65 16.17 2.85
N SER A 159 -1.49 15.51 2.79
CA SER A 159 -0.53 15.45 3.89
C SER A 159 -0.01 16.85 4.27
N PHE A 160 0.17 17.74 3.28
CA PHE A 160 0.51 19.14 3.53
C PHE A 160 -0.63 19.93 4.16
N GLU A 161 -1.88 19.74 3.72
CA GLU A 161 -3.05 20.40 4.32
C GLU A 161 -3.25 19.96 5.79
N ILE A 162 -3.13 18.65 6.06
CA ILE A 162 -3.20 18.12 7.43
C ILE A 162 -2.05 18.70 8.27
N SER A 163 -0.81 18.63 7.78
CA SER A 163 0.35 19.17 8.51
C SER A 163 0.20 20.66 8.81
N SER A 164 -0.18 21.48 7.83
CA SER A 164 -0.36 22.93 8.04
C SER A 164 -1.54 23.28 8.96
N THR A 165 -2.59 22.44 8.99
CA THR A 165 -3.75 22.64 9.87
C THR A 165 -3.45 22.30 11.32
N PHE A 166 -2.74 21.21 11.59
CA PHE A 166 -2.55 20.67 12.95
C PHE A 166 -1.15 20.87 13.52
N LEU A 167 -0.15 21.15 12.68
CA LEU A 167 1.24 21.42 13.05
C LEU A 167 1.62 22.87 12.66
N PRO A 168 1.07 23.89 13.35
CA PRO A 168 1.46 25.27 13.11
C PRO A 168 2.95 25.49 13.41
N PRO A 169 3.57 26.57 12.89
CA PRO A 169 5.01 26.82 12.99
C PRO A 169 5.62 26.58 14.38
N ARG A 170 4.98 27.08 15.44
CA ARG A 170 5.46 26.92 16.83
C ARG A 170 5.55 25.46 17.27
N ILE A 171 4.54 24.66 16.92
CA ILE A 171 4.52 23.22 17.24
C ILE A 171 5.58 22.49 16.40
N ARG A 172 5.75 22.86 15.13
CA ARG A 172 6.80 22.28 14.28
C ARG A 172 8.20 22.56 14.83
N GLU A 173 8.47 23.77 15.30
CA GLU A 173 9.74 24.13 15.94
C GLU A 173 9.99 23.34 17.24
N GLU A 174 8.96 23.18 18.07
CA GLU A 174 9.02 22.37 19.29
C GLU A 174 9.34 20.90 18.96
N PHE A 175 8.62 20.31 18.01
CA PHE A 175 8.85 18.94 17.58
C PHE A 175 10.19 18.75 16.87
N LEU A 176 10.65 19.73 16.09
CA LEU A 176 11.96 19.68 15.45
C LEU A 176 13.05 19.64 16.52
N SER A 177 12.90 20.47 17.56
CA SER A 177 13.78 20.46 18.70
C SER A 177 13.76 19.09 19.40
N LYS A 178 12.56 18.60 19.76
CA LYS A 178 12.37 17.35 20.52
C LYS A 178 12.82 16.09 19.78
N TYR A 179 12.46 15.96 18.51
CA TYR A 179 12.59 14.71 17.74
C TYR A 179 13.74 14.68 16.75
N VAL A 180 14.34 15.83 16.44
CA VAL A 180 15.43 15.91 15.45
C VAL A 180 16.70 16.49 16.07
N LEU A 181 16.65 17.71 16.62
CA LEU A 181 17.86 18.41 17.07
C LEU A 181 18.42 17.85 18.38
N TRP A 182 17.55 17.59 19.35
CA TRP A 182 17.94 17.07 20.68
C TRP A 182 17.77 15.55 20.79
N ARG A 183 17.50 14.87 19.67
CA ARG A 183 17.30 13.42 19.65
C ARG A 183 18.65 12.72 19.54
N PHE A 184 19.13 12.20 20.67
CA PHE A 184 20.32 11.35 20.74
C PHE A 184 19.92 9.87 20.66
N GLN A 185 20.73 9.05 20.00
CA GLN A 185 20.52 7.61 19.94
C GLN A 185 20.57 6.99 21.34
N SER A 186 19.57 6.19 21.70
CA SER A 186 19.57 5.45 22.96
C SER A 186 20.62 4.32 22.93
N PRO A 187 21.25 3.94 24.06
CA PRO A 187 22.16 2.80 24.11
C PRO A 187 21.54 1.46 23.66
N THR A 188 20.21 1.35 23.70
CA THR A 188 19.45 0.15 23.32
C THR A 188 18.79 0.26 21.95
N GLU A 189 18.96 1.39 21.25
CA GLU A 189 18.31 1.66 19.97
C GLU A 189 19.26 1.36 18.81
N GLU A 190 18.78 0.60 17.84
CA GLU A 190 19.52 0.29 16.63
C GLU A 190 19.77 1.57 15.81
N LEU A 191 20.97 1.70 15.24
CA LEU A 191 21.36 2.91 14.49
C LEU A 191 20.41 3.18 13.32
N THR A 192 19.97 2.11 12.64
CA THR A 192 19.02 2.21 11.53
C THR A 192 17.67 2.74 11.99
N GLU A 193 17.15 2.27 13.13
CA GLU A 193 15.87 2.74 13.68
C GLU A 193 15.94 4.21 14.07
N PHE A 194 17.05 4.61 14.71
CA PHE A 194 17.32 6.00 15.06
C PHE A 194 17.34 6.91 13.82
N ILE A 195 18.14 6.56 12.80
CA ILE A 195 18.25 7.35 11.56
C ILE A 195 16.90 7.44 10.85
N MET A 196 16.18 6.32 10.71
CA MET A 196 14.89 6.29 10.04
C MET A 196 13.85 7.15 10.78
N SER A 197 13.84 7.09 12.11
CA SER A 197 12.95 7.92 12.94
C SER A 197 13.23 9.42 12.76
N VAL A 198 14.51 9.83 12.82
CA VAL A 198 14.92 11.22 12.64
C VAL A 198 14.59 11.73 11.23
N VAL A 199 14.90 10.96 10.19
CA VAL A 199 14.65 11.34 8.79
C VAL A 199 13.16 11.45 8.51
N ALA A 200 12.36 10.48 8.94
CA ALA A 200 10.92 10.49 8.74
C ALA A 200 10.27 11.71 9.42
N THR A 201 10.71 12.03 10.63
CA THR A 201 10.23 13.17 11.40
C THR A 201 10.66 14.49 10.77
N ALA A 202 11.92 14.62 10.37
CA ALA A 202 12.45 15.80 9.71
C ALA A 202 11.69 16.12 8.41
N ARG A 203 11.30 15.11 7.62
CA ARG A 203 10.53 15.32 6.38
C ARG A 203 9.20 16.03 6.60
N PHE A 204 8.51 15.75 7.70
CA PHE A 204 7.21 16.37 8.01
C PHE A 204 7.32 17.70 8.76
N LEU A 205 8.38 17.84 9.55
CA LEU A 205 8.63 19.04 10.36
C LEU A 205 9.43 20.11 9.65
N SER A 206 10.11 19.75 8.55
CA SER A 206 10.85 20.69 7.73
C SER A 206 9.96 21.87 7.38
N TYR A 207 10.41 23.05 7.79
CA TYR A 207 9.97 24.29 7.18
C TYR A 207 10.19 24.14 5.68
N ASN A 208 9.14 24.28 4.86
CA ASN A 208 9.28 24.52 3.41
C ASN A 208 9.93 25.89 3.17
N GLY A 209 11.14 26.08 3.70
CA GLY A 209 12.00 27.24 3.50
C GLY A 209 13.28 26.90 2.73
N LEU A 210 13.60 25.62 2.50
CA LEU A 210 14.86 25.21 1.84
C LEU A 210 14.77 24.05 0.84
N LEU A 211 13.59 23.46 0.60
CA LEU A 211 13.36 22.49 -0.49
C LEU A 211 12.65 23.11 -1.71
N GLY A 212 12.66 24.44 -1.81
CA GLY A 212 12.35 25.18 -3.04
C GLY A 212 13.53 25.29 -4.01
N VAL A 213 14.71 24.77 -3.65
CA VAL A 213 15.90 24.78 -4.51
C VAL A 213 16.63 23.46 -4.29
N ILE A 214 16.44 22.52 -5.22
CA ILE A 214 17.42 21.56 -5.78
C ILE A 214 16.56 20.50 -6.48
N THR A 215 16.12 20.87 -7.67
CA THR A 215 15.97 19.94 -8.80
C THR A 215 17.07 20.35 -9.77
N TYR A 216 18.09 19.49 -9.93
CA TYR A 216 18.89 19.42 -11.15
C TYR A 216 18.27 18.36 -12.05
#